data_AF-X1N8R8-F1
#
_entry.id   AF-X1N8R8-F1
#
_cell.length_a   1.000
_cell.length_b   1.000
_cell.length_c   1.000
_cell.angle_alpha   90.00
_cell.angle_beta   90.00
_cell.angle_gamma   90.00
#
_symmetry.space_group_name_H-M   'P 1'
#
loop_
_entity.id
_entity.type
_entity.pdbx_description
1 polymer ?
#
loop_
_entity_poly.entity_id
_entity_poly.type
_entity_poly.pdbx_seq_one_letter_code
_entity_poly.pdbx_strand_id
1 'polypeptide(L)' 'MRALASHLGISLTEIIAIGDGPNDISLLSSAGLAIAMGDAPDELKAVADFIT' A
#
# COMPACT_ATOMS: atom_id res chain seq x y z
N MET A 1 -0.25 -7.74 -6.83
CA MET A 1 -1.33 -6.74 -6.88
C MET A 1 -1.81 -6.44 -8.31
N ARG A 2 -1.02 -5.82 -9.19
CA ARG A 2 -1.48 -5.36 -10.54
C ARG A 2 -2.14 -6.44 -11.40
N ALA A 3 -1.57 -7.65 -11.43
CA ALA A 3 -2.15 -8.77 -12.18
C ALA A 3 -3.56 -9.15 -11.67
N LEU A 4 -3.76 -9.14 -10.35
CA LEU A 4 -5.05 -9.44 -9.73
C LEU A 4 -6.06 -8.31 -9.98
N ALA A 5 -5.64 -7.05 -9.82
CA ALA A 5 -6.47 -5.88 -10.11
C ALA A 5 -6.97 -5.90 -11.57
N SER A 6 -6.07 -6.19 -12.52
CA SER A 6 -6.40 -6.37 -13.93
C SER A 6 -7.38 -7.51 -14.17
N HIS A 7 -7.16 -8.67 -13.54
CA HIS A 7 -8.06 -9.83 -13.66
C HIS A 7 -9.46 -9.55 -13.13
N LEU A 8 -9.58 -8.71 -12.09
CA LEU A 8 -10.85 -8.33 -11.48
C LEU A 8 -11.47 -7.08 -12.11
N GLY A 9 -10.78 -6.40 -13.03
CA GLY A 9 -11.24 -5.14 -13.62
C GLY A 9 -11.30 -3.97 -12.63
N ILE A 10 -10.48 -4.00 -11.58
CA ILE A 10 -10.44 -2.99 -10.51
C ILE A 10 -9.29 -2.01 -10.77
N SER A 11 -9.55 -0.71 -10.67
CA SER A 11 -8.50 0.30 -10.76
C SER A 11 -7.61 0.26 -9.51
N LEU A 12 -6.31 0.53 -9.66
CA LEU A 12 -5.41 0.66 -8.51
C LEU A 12 -5.86 1.76 -7.54
N THR A 13 -6.53 2.80 -8.04
CA THR A 13 -7.11 3.88 -7.23
C THR A 13 -8.22 3.43 -6.29
N GLU A 14 -8.80 2.25 -6.54
CA GLU A 14 -9.87 1.65 -5.73
C GLU A 14 -9.31 0.64 -4.71
N ILE A 15 -7.99 0.51 -4.61
CA ILE A 15 -7.31 -0.45 -3.74
C ILE A 15 -6.72 0.28 -2.54
N ILE A 16 -7.00 -0.26 -1.35
CA ILE A 16 -6.31 0.09 -0.11
C ILE A 16 -5.22 -0.95 0.14
N ALA A 17 -3.99 -0.51 0.39
CA ALA A 17 -2.90 -1.34 0.88
C ALA A 17 -2.53 -0.95 2.31
N ILE A 18 -2.35 -1.96 3.17
CA ILE A 18 -1.93 -1.79 4.56
C ILE A 18 -0.67 -2.63 4.75
N GLY A 19 0.38 -2.05 5.33
CA GLY A 19 1.66 -2.74 5.53
C GLY A 19 2.36 -2.31 6.82
N ASP A 20 3.30 -3.14 7.25
CA ASP A 20 4.08 -2.98 8.48
C ASP A 20 5.59 -3.10 8.26
N GLY A 21 6.03 -3.64 7.12
CA GLY A 21 7.43 -3.91 6.83
C GLY A 21 7.99 -3.28 5.53
N PRO A 22 9.32 -3.27 5.35
CA PRO A 22 9.96 -2.74 4.14
C PRO A 22 9.55 -3.45 2.85
N ASN A 23 9.18 -4.74 2.95
CA ASN A 23 8.64 -5.52 1.83
C ASN A 23 7.33 -4.95 1.26
N ASP A 24 6.61 -4.14 2.03
CA ASP A 24 5.32 -3.57 1.62
C ASP A 24 5.46 -2.24 0.89
N ILE A 25 6.66 -1.65 0.81
CA ILE A 25 6.90 -0.36 0.14
C ILE A 25 6.38 -0.38 -1.30
N SER A 26 6.68 -1.45 -2.04
CA SER A 26 6.23 -1.61 -3.43
C SER A 26 4.71 -1.78 -3.56
N LEU A 27 4.07 -2.36 -2.54
CA LEU A 27 2.63 -2.56 -2.46
C LEU A 27 1.93 -1.23 -2.17
N LEU A 28 2.36 -0.51 -1.13
CA LEU A 28 1.84 0.80 -0.74
C LEU A 28 1.99 1.81 -1.87
N SER A 29 3.17 1.88 -2.49
CA SER A 29 3.48 2.82 -3.58
C SER A 29 2.63 2.62 -4.84
N SER A 30 1.90 1.50 -4.95
CA SER A 30 1.06 1.20 -6.11
C SER A 30 -0.45 1.30 -5.81
N ALA A 31 -0.85 1.42 -4.55
CA ALA A 31 -2.26 1.46 -4.14
C ALA A 31 -2.84 2.87 -4.28
N GLY A 32 -4.17 2.97 -4.32
CA GLY A 32 -4.89 4.25 -4.32
C GLY A 32 -4.93 4.92 -2.96
N LEU A 33 -4.85 4.10 -1.89
CA LEU A 33 -4.67 4.55 -0.52
C LEU A 33 -3.68 3.61 0.18
N ALA A 34 -2.58 4.17 0.67
CA ALA A 34 -1.52 3.46 1.37
C ALA A 34 -1.57 3.75 2.88
N ILE A 35 -1.57 2.70 3.70
CA ILE A 35 -1.59 2.80 5.16
C ILE A 35 -0.39 2.05 5.74
N ALA A 36 0.39 2.73 6.57
CA ALA A 36 1.44 2.10 7.37
C ALA A 36 0.96 1.87 8.81
N MET A 37 1.32 0.74 9.39
CA MET A 37 1.09 0.49 10.82
C MET A 37 1.95 1.43 11.69
N GLY A 38 1.45 1.81 12.87
CA GLY A 38 2.13 2.76 13.77
C GLY A 38 3.54 2.34 14.20
N ASP A 39 3.84 1.05 14.24
CA ASP A 39 5.15 0.48 14.55
C ASP A 39 6.02 0.21 13.31
N ALA A 40 5.54 0.52 12.10
CA ALA A 40 6.28 0.31 10.87
C ALA A 40 7.58 1.14 10.79
N PRO A 41 8.60 0.69 10.04
CA PRO A 41 9.81 1.46 9.77
C PRO A 41 9.51 2.81 9.11
N ASP A 42 10.37 3.81 9.36
CA ASP A 42 10.21 5.17 8.83
C ASP A 42 10.15 5.20 7.30
N GLU A 43 10.89 4.30 6.63
CA GLU A 43 10.87 4.16 5.17
C GLU A 43 9.51 3.72 4.61
N LEU A 44 8.74 2.93 5.37
CA LEU A 44 7.39 2.53 4.97
C LEU A 44 6.39 3.65 5.25
N LYS A 45 6.49 4.29 6.42
CA LYS A 45 5.67 5.45 6.79
C LYS A 45 5.83 6.60 5.80
N ALA A 46 7.03 6.80 5.25
CA ALA A 46 7.32 7.83 4.26
C ALA A 46 6.57 7.66 2.93
N VAL A 47 6.08 6.46 2.61
CA VAL A 47 5.31 6.17 1.38
C VAL A 47 3.83 5.93 1.64
N ALA A 48 3.35 6.16 2.88
CA ALA A 48 1.96 5.98 3.26
C ALA A 48 1.18 7.31 3.25
N ASP A 49 -0.10 7.24 2.90
CA ASP A 49 -1.04 8.37 3.00
C ASP A 49 -1.56 8.53 4.43
N PHE A 50 -1.57 7.44 5.21
CA PHE A 50 -2.04 7.41 6.58
C PHE A 50 -1.22 6.46 7.46
N ILE A 51 -1.14 6.77 8.76
CA ILE A 51 -0.48 5.93 9.78
C ILE A 51 -1.49 5.63 10.88
N THR A 52 -1.62 4.35 11.26
CA THR A 52 -2.55 3.88 12.31
C THR A 52 -1.94 3.82 13.71
#